data_AF-A0A1Q7IL75-F1
#
_entry.id   AF-A0A1Q7IL75-F1
#
_cell.length_a   1.000
_cell.length_b   1.000
_cell.length_c   1.000
_cell.angle_alpha   90.00
_cell.angle_beta   90.00
_cell.angle_gamma   90.00
#
_symmetry.space_group_name_H-M   'P 1'
#
loop_
_entity.id
_entity.type
_entity.pdbx_description
1 polymer ?
#
loop_
_entity_poly.entity_id
_entity_poly.type
_entity_poly.pdbx_seq_one_letter_code
_entity_poly.pdbx_strand_id
1 'polypeptide(L)'
;MKGKIKSVVFKNAKRWRRWLRVNHSRKNEIWVVLPKKSAGGDSYRVYYNQALEEALCFGWIDSRIKPLDATRSLVRFTPRKSKNWSRYNIDRALELVRKRKMTEAGLQVLPPDVISRLRKRKTASSPGMTGWVHQPS
;
A
#
# COMPACT_ATOMS: atom_id res chain seq x y z
N MET A 1 23.85 -16.01 -19.85
CA MET A 1 22.55 -16.46 -19.26
C MET A 1 22.12 -15.45 -18.20
N LYS A 2 20.94 -14.82 -18.32
CA LYS A 2 20.41 -13.93 -17.26
C LYS A 2 20.01 -14.78 -16.06
N GLY A 3 20.64 -14.56 -14.90
CA GLY A 3 20.36 -15.30 -13.67
C GLY A 3 18.87 -15.27 -13.28
N LYS A 4 18.40 -16.35 -12.67
CA LYS A 4 16.99 -16.51 -12.25
C LYS A 4 16.64 -15.43 -11.22
N ILE A 5 15.79 -14.47 -11.61
CA ILE A 5 15.31 -13.42 -10.71
C ILE A 5 14.39 -14.06 -9.65
N LYS A 6 14.72 -13.86 -8.37
CA LYS A 6 13.88 -14.30 -7.26
C LYS A 6 12.54 -13.57 -7.32
N SER A 7 11.47 -14.32 -7.60
CA SER A 7 10.14 -13.79 -7.82
C SER A 7 9.05 -14.68 -7.23
N VAL A 8 7.87 -14.10 -7.01
CA VAL A 8 6.64 -14.80 -6.60
C VAL A 8 5.52 -14.49 -7.56
N VAL A 9 4.64 -15.44 -7.82
CA VAL A 9 3.45 -15.19 -8.64
C VAL A 9 2.36 -14.53 -7.80
N PHE A 10 1.84 -13.40 -8.27
CA PHE A 10 0.67 -12.80 -7.63
C PHE A 10 -0.55 -13.69 -7.85
N LYS A 11 -1.16 -14.14 -6.75
CA LYS A 11 -2.38 -14.96 -6.80
C LYS A 11 -3.62 -14.20 -6.35
N ASN A 12 -3.50 -13.36 -5.33
CA ASN A 12 -4.53 -12.46 -4.82
C ASN A 12 -3.96 -11.57 -3.70
N ALA A 13 -4.71 -10.53 -3.34
CA ALA A 13 -4.39 -9.63 -2.24
C ALA A 13 -4.10 -10.35 -0.91
N LYS A 14 -4.89 -11.37 -0.53
CA LYS A 14 -4.75 -12.07 0.76
C LYS A 14 -3.42 -12.79 0.91
N ARG A 15 -2.97 -13.52 -0.12
CA ARG A 15 -1.67 -14.20 -0.13
C ARG A 15 -0.52 -13.20 -0.14
N TRP A 16 -0.65 -12.13 -0.90
CA TRP A 16 0.34 -11.07 -0.96
C TRP A 16 0.50 -10.34 0.38
N ARG A 17 -0.62 -9.97 1.03
CA ARG A 17 -0.66 -9.40 2.38
C ARG A 17 0.02 -10.31 3.40
N ARG A 18 -0.16 -11.63 3.31
CA ARG A 18 0.50 -12.60 4.20
C ARG A 18 2.02 -12.59 4.01
N TRP A 19 2.49 -12.52 2.76
CA TRP A 19 3.93 -12.41 2.49
C TRP A 19 4.50 -11.12 3.08
N LEU A 20 3.84 -9.98 2.83
CA LEU A 20 4.27 -8.67 3.36
C LEU A 20 4.31 -8.64 4.88
N ARG A 21 3.29 -9.20 5.55
CA ARG A 21 3.27 -9.28 7.02
C ARG A 21 4.53 -9.91 7.60
N VAL A 22 5.03 -10.97 6.98
CA VAL A 22 6.23 -11.69 7.44
C VAL A 22 7.52 -11.01 6.98
N ASN A 23 7.52 -10.37 5.81
CA ASN A 23 8.76 -9.99 5.12
C ASN A 23 9.01 -8.48 4.99
N HIS A 24 8.03 -7.61 5.24
CA HIS A 24 8.13 -6.18 4.93
C HIS A 24 9.30 -5.46 5.63
N SER A 25 9.70 -5.92 6.82
CA SER A 25 10.85 -5.41 7.57
C SER A 25 12.12 -6.25 7.41
N ARG A 26 12.03 -7.42 6.76
CA ARG A 26 13.13 -8.40 6.64
C ARG A 26 13.75 -8.47 5.24
N LYS A 27 13.11 -7.87 4.25
CA LYS A 27 13.51 -7.93 2.84
C LYS A 27 13.58 -6.52 2.26
N ASN A 28 14.54 -6.31 1.36
CA ASN A 28 14.74 -5.01 0.71
C ASN A 28 14.09 -4.94 -0.68
N GLU A 29 13.70 -6.07 -1.25
CA GLU A 29 12.96 -6.14 -2.49
C GLU A 29 12.29 -7.51 -2.70
N ILE A 30 11.32 -7.55 -3.60
CA ILE A 30 10.79 -8.77 -4.20
C ILE A 30 10.25 -8.46 -5.60
N TRP A 31 10.41 -9.40 -6.52
CA TRP A 31 9.76 -9.33 -7.82
C TRP A 31 8.45 -10.13 -7.80
N VAL A 32 7.39 -9.52 -8.32
CA VAL A 32 6.07 -10.12 -8.38
C VAL A 32 5.69 -10.32 -9.84
N VAL A 33 5.35 -11.56 -10.21
CA VAL A 33 4.84 -11.89 -11.55
C VAL A 33 3.38 -11.48 -11.63
N LEU A 34 3.06 -10.63 -12.60
CA LEU A 34 1.72 -10.17 -12.94
C LEU A 34 1.42 -10.43 -14.43
N PRO A 35 0.15 -10.56 -14.84
CA PRO A 35 -0.23 -10.54 -16.25
C PRO A 35 0.28 -9.25 -16.93
N LYS A 36 0.52 -9.28 -18.24
CA LYS A 36 0.77 -8.07 -19.02
C LYS A 36 -0.53 -7.33 -19.26
N LYS A 37 -0.45 -6.01 -19.34
CA LYS A 37 -1.56 -5.15 -19.79
C LYS A 37 -2.10 -5.58 -21.17
N SER A 38 -1.21 -6.01 -22.07
CA SER A 38 -1.56 -6.46 -23.43
C SER A 38 -2.25 -7.83 -23.48
N ALA A 39 -2.26 -8.60 -22.40
CA ALA A 39 -2.80 -9.97 -22.36
C ALA A 39 -4.25 -10.05 -21.86
N GLY A 40 -4.98 -8.92 -21.79
CA GLY A 40 -6.38 -8.89 -21.34
C GLY A 40 -6.69 -7.84 -20.26
N GLY A 41 -6.30 -6.59 -20.54
CA GLY A 41 -6.84 -5.32 -20.01
C GLY A 41 -7.21 -5.22 -18.52
N ASP A 42 -8.34 -5.80 -18.15
CA ASP A 42 -8.97 -5.64 -16.83
C ASP A 42 -8.35 -6.53 -15.75
N SER A 43 -7.95 -7.75 -16.11
CA SER A 43 -7.27 -8.68 -15.20
C SER A 43 -5.96 -8.08 -14.66
N TYR A 44 -5.20 -7.41 -15.53
CA TYR A 44 -3.99 -6.70 -15.15
C TYR A 44 -4.27 -5.57 -14.15
N ARG A 45 -5.22 -4.67 -14.47
CA ARG A 45 -5.50 -3.50 -13.63
C ARG A 45 -5.96 -3.92 -12.24
N VAL A 46 -6.82 -4.93 -12.15
CA VAL A 46 -7.28 -5.47 -10.86
C VAL A 46 -6.11 -6.05 -10.07
N TYR A 47 -5.28 -6.89 -10.68
CA TYR A 47 -4.20 -7.56 -9.97
C TYR A 47 -3.09 -6.60 -9.56
N TYR A 48 -2.75 -5.66 -10.44
CA TYR A 48 -1.77 -4.61 -10.16
C TYR A 48 -2.24 -3.71 -9.01
N ASN A 49 -3.50 -3.24 -9.05
CA ASN A 49 -4.04 -2.37 -7.99
C ASN A 49 -4.07 -3.11 -6.65
N GLN A 50 -4.50 -4.37 -6.62
CA GLN A 50 -4.47 -5.18 -5.40
C GLN A 50 -3.05 -5.37 -4.86
N ALA A 51 -2.06 -5.61 -5.75
CA ALA A 51 -0.66 -5.74 -5.35
C ALA A 51 -0.11 -4.44 -4.77
N LEU A 52 -0.40 -3.31 -5.41
CA LEU A 52 0.01 -1.97 -4.99
C LEU A 52 -0.64 -1.57 -3.67
N GLU A 53 -1.95 -1.73 -3.52
CA GLU A 53 -2.67 -1.35 -2.31
C GLU A 53 -2.18 -2.10 -1.07
N GLU A 54 -1.99 -3.41 -1.19
CA GLU A 54 -1.42 -4.19 -0.10
C GLU A 54 0.05 -3.79 0.15
N ALA A 55 0.85 -3.50 -0.87
CA ALA A 55 2.21 -2.98 -0.67
C ALA A 55 2.21 -1.65 0.11
N LEU A 56 1.36 -0.69 -0.28
CA LEU A 56 1.20 0.58 0.43
C LEU A 56 0.83 0.36 1.90
N CYS A 57 -0.02 -0.62 2.20
CA CYS A 57 -0.40 -0.94 3.59
C CYS A 57 0.81 -1.26 4.49
N PHE A 58 1.93 -1.73 3.94
CA PHE A 58 3.14 -2.09 4.68
C PHE A 58 4.31 -1.13 4.41
N GLY A 59 4.05 0.01 3.77
CA GLY A 59 5.08 1.00 3.44
C GLY A 59 5.98 0.60 2.27
N TRP A 60 5.48 -0.24 1.37
CA TRP A 60 6.18 -0.69 0.16
C TRP A 60 5.58 -0.04 -1.08
N ILE A 61 6.35 -0.01 -2.18
CA ILE A 61 5.93 0.53 -3.48
C ILE A 61 6.51 -0.30 -4.63
N ASP A 62 5.87 -0.28 -5.79
CA ASP A 62 6.47 -0.71 -7.04
C ASP A 62 7.56 0.29 -7.50
N SER A 63 8.54 -0.20 -8.27
CA SER A 63 9.67 0.64 -8.70
C SER A 63 10.18 0.35 -10.10
N ARG A 64 10.04 -0.87 -10.59
CA ARG A 64 10.52 -1.29 -11.91
C ARG A 64 9.62 -2.37 -12.48
N ILE A 65 9.43 -2.36 -13.80
CA ILE A 65 8.72 -3.40 -14.53
C ILE A 65 9.65 -4.00 -15.58
N LYS A 66 9.66 -5.32 -15.72
CA LYS A 66 10.40 -6.06 -16.75
C LYS A 66 9.47 -7.06 -17.43
N PRO A 67 9.58 -7.32 -18.74
CA PRO A 67 8.88 -8.44 -19.35
C PRO A 67 9.41 -9.76 -18.80
N LEU A 68 8.51 -10.72 -18.55
CA LEU A 68 8.88 -12.10 -18.23
C LEU A 68 8.79 -13.00 -19.47
N ASP A 69 7.65 -12.92 -20.17
CA ASP A 69 7.35 -13.68 -21.39
C ASP A 69 6.24 -12.98 -22.20
N ALA A 70 5.61 -13.68 -23.15
CA ALA A 70 4.55 -13.14 -24.01
C ALA A 70 3.35 -12.55 -23.25
N THR A 71 2.98 -13.12 -22.10
CA THR A 71 1.73 -12.79 -21.37
C THR A 71 1.97 -12.23 -19.97
N ARG A 72 3.20 -12.25 -19.45
CA ARG A 72 3.52 -11.86 -18.06
C ARG A 72 4.67 -10.86 -17.96
N SER A 73 4.63 -10.08 -16.89
CA SER A 73 5.66 -9.13 -16.49
C SER A 73 6.08 -9.36 -15.03
N LEU A 74 7.30 -8.97 -14.71
CA LEU A 74 7.83 -8.87 -13.36
C LEU A 74 7.74 -7.41 -12.89
N VAL A 75 7.06 -7.16 -11.78
CA VAL A 75 7.00 -5.86 -11.11
C VAL A 75 7.79 -5.94 -9.81
N ARG A 76 8.77 -5.05 -9.65
CA ARG A 76 9.62 -5.01 -8.46
C ARG A 76 9.00 -4.14 -7.38
N PHE A 77 8.77 -4.73 -6.22
CA PHE A 77 8.33 -4.04 -5.02
C PHE A 77 9.48 -3.89 -4.03
N THR A 78 9.57 -2.73 -3.39
CA THR A 78 10.62 -2.38 -2.42
C THR A 78 10.01 -1.59 -1.25
N PRO A 79 10.63 -1.61 -0.05
CA PRO A 79 10.33 -0.63 0.99
C PRO A 79 10.47 0.79 0.42
N ARG A 80 9.50 1.66 0.71
CA ARG A 80 9.51 3.03 0.21
C ARG A 80 10.54 3.84 0.99
N LYS A 81 11.55 4.34 0.27
CA LYS A 81 12.57 5.27 0.81
C LYS A 81 12.32 6.73 0.41
N SER A 82 11.67 6.94 -0.74
CA SER A 82 11.42 8.29 -1.26
C SER A 82 10.29 8.98 -0.49
N LYS A 83 10.56 10.22 -0.07
CA LYS A 83 9.57 11.14 0.49
C LYS A 83 8.62 11.72 -0.57
N ASN A 84 8.94 11.54 -1.85
CA ASN A 84 8.10 12.01 -2.95
C ASN A 84 6.97 11.01 -3.22
N TRP A 85 5.75 11.50 -3.11
CA TRP A 85 4.54 10.74 -3.39
C TRP A 85 3.76 11.40 -4.52
N SER A 86 3.34 10.60 -5.50
CA SER A 86 2.37 11.06 -6.48
C SER A 86 1.01 11.24 -5.82
N ARG A 87 0.21 12.17 -6.36
CA ARG A 87 -1.16 12.40 -5.88
C ARG A 87 -1.99 11.11 -5.84
N TYR A 88 -1.88 10.32 -6.90
CA TYR A 88 -2.52 9.00 -7.04
C TYR A 88 -2.20 8.01 -5.91
N ASN A 89 -0.95 7.97 -5.43
CA ASN A 89 -0.56 7.08 -4.33
C ASN A 89 -1.00 7.65 -2.97
N ILE A 90 -1.02 8.98 -2.81
CA ILE A 90 -1.57 9.63 -1.61
C ILE A 90 -3.05 9.31 -1.47
N ASP A 91 -3.84 9.48 -2.55
CA ASP A 91 -5.29 9.26 -2.52
C ASP A 91 -5.61 7.80 -2.15
N ARG A 92 -4.87 6.82 -2.71
CA ARG A 92 -4.99 5.42 -2.28
C ARG A 92 -4.63 5.19 -0.83
N ALA A 93 -3.51 5.74 -0.38
CA ALA A 93 -3.08 5.55 1.00
C ALA A 93 -4.13 6.10 1.98
N LEU A 94 -4.72 7.26 1.68
CA LEU A 94 -5.82 7.84 2.45
C LEU A 94 -7.06 6.94 2.45
N GLU A 95 -7.43 6.36 1.30
CA GLU A 95 -8.54 5.41 1.20
C GLU A 95 -8.28 4.15 2.05
N LEU A 96 -7.06 3.61 2.02
CA LEU A 96 -6.66 2.45 2.80
C LEU A 96 -6.67 2.74 4.32
N VAL A 97 -6.34 3.96 4.73
CA VAL A 97 -6.51 4.42 6.11
C VAL A 97 -8.00 4.47 6.48
N ARG A 98 -8.86 5.05 5.64
CA ARG A 98 -10.32 5.08 5.88
C ARG A 98 -10.92 3.68 5.99
N LYS A 99 -10.46 2.74 5.15
CA LYS A 99 -10.84 1.32 5.16
C LYS A 99 -10.20 0.51 6.30
N ARG A 100 -9.42 1.13 7.19
CA ARG A 100 -8.70 0.48 8.29
C ARG A 100 -7.79 -0.69 7.83
N LYS A 101 -7.26 -0.61 6.61
CA LYS A 101 -6.35 -1.62 6.03
C LYS A 101 -4.87 -1.31 6.24
N MET A 102 -4.55 -0.01 6.34
CA MET A 102 -3.20 0.49 6.53
C MET A 102 -2.60 -0.06 7.84
N THR A 103 -1.35 -0.51 7.80
CA THR A 103 -0.62 -0.94 9.00
C THR A 103 0.25 0.18 9.55
N GLU A 104 0.78 0.00 10.75
CA GLU A 104 1.72 0.95 11.36
C GLU A 104 2.93 1.23 10.45
N ALA A 105 3.51 0.19 9.84
CA ALA A 105 4.62 0.34 8.89
C ALA A 105 4.25 1.21 7.67
N GLY A 106 3.01 1.11 7.20
CA GLY A 106 2.51 1.96 6.11
C GLY A 106 2.25 3.40 6.53
N LEU A 107 1.74 3.61 7.75
CA LEU A 107 1.50 4.95 8.31
C LEU A 107 2.80 5.73 8.49
N GLN A 108 3.88 5.08 8.94
CA GLN A 108 5.16 5.71 9.22
C GLN A 108 5.85 6.31 7.99
N VAL A 109 5.54 5.81 6.79
CA VAL A 109 6.16 6.30 5.54
C VAL A 109 5.30 7.31 4.78
N LEU A 110 4.14 7.70 5.34
CA LEU A 110 3.29 8.72 4.74
C LEU A 110 3.96 10.10 4.77
N PRO A 111 3.65 10.99 3.79
CA PRO A 111 4.10 12.36 3.83
C PRO A 111 3.69 13.09 5.12
N PRO A 112 4.54 13.97 5.69
CA PRO A 112 4.22 14.70 6.92
C PRO A 112 2.93 15.53 6.84
N ASP A 113 2.63 16.13 5.68
CA ASP A 113 1.40 16.91 5.46
C ASP A 113 0.15 16.00 5.48
N VAL A 114 0.28 14.79 4.94
CA VAL A 114 -0.79 13.76 4.97
C VAL A 114 -1.03 13.30 6.40
N ILE A 115 0.02 13.01 7.17
CA ILE A 115 -0.09 12.64 8.59
C ILE A 115 -0.78 13.75 9.39
N SER A 116 -0.39 15.00 9.16
CA SER A 116 -0.97 16.17 9.83
C SER A 116 -2.47 16.30 9.56
N ARG A 117 -2.90 16.11 8.31
CA ARG A 117 -4.33 16.10 7.93
C ARG A 117 -5.10 14.95 8.60
N LEU A 118 -4.51 13.76 8.69
CA LEU A 118 -5.13 12.62 9.36
C LEU A 118 -5.31 12.86 10.87
N ARG A 119 -4.34 13.49 11.54
CA ARG A 119 -4.42 13.86 12.96
C ARG A 119 -5.53 14.89 13.20
N LYS A 120 -5.59 15.97 12.41
CA LYS A 120 -6.65 17.01 12.52
C LYS A 120 -8.06 16.43 12.35
N ARG A 121 -8.24 15.46 11.46
CA ARG A 121 -9.54 14.79 11.29
C ARG A 121 -9.92 13.95 12.50
N LYS A 122 -8.96 13.23 13.10
CA LYS A 122 -9.23 12.45 14.33
C LYS A 122 -9.67 13.36 15.49
N THR A 123 -9.01 14.50 15.68
CA THR A 123 -9.38 15.46 16.74
C THR A 123 -10.75 16.10 16.49
N ALA A 124 -11.10 16.42 15.24
CA ALA A 124 -12.40 16.98 14.90
C ALA A 124 -13.56 15.97 15.00
N SER A 125 -13.30 14.67 14.92
CA SER A 125 -14.32 13.61 15.01
C SER A 125 -14.54 13.07 16.43
N SER A 126 -13.87 13.63 17.46
CA SER A 126 -14.19 13.39 18.87
C SER A 126 -14.72 14.68 19.50
N PRO A 127 -16.03 14.97 19.42
CA PRO A 127 -16.62 15.96 20.30
C PRO A 127 -16.64 15.36 21.71
N GLY A 128 -15.73 15.83 22.55
CA GLY A 128 -15.77 15.53 23.98
C GLY A 128 -17.07 16.09 24.58
N MET A 129 -17.78 15.21 25.27
CA MET A 129 -18.90 15.54 26.16
C MET A 129 -18.47 16.65 27.13
N THR A 130 -18.93 17.88 26.92
CA THR A 130 -18.93 18.90 27.98
C THR A 130 -20.20 18.69 28.79
N GLY A 131 -20.02 18.21 30.02
CA GLY A 131 -21.09 17.92 30.97
C GLY A 131 -21.90 19.17 31.34
N TRP A 132 -23.21 19.01 31.39
CA TRP A 132 -24.09 19.95 32.06
C TRP A 132 -23.97 19.73 33.57
N VAL A 133 -23.34 20.68 34.26
CA VAL A 133 -23.37 20.77 35.71
C VAL A 133 -24.73 21.32 36.09
N HIS A 134 -25.59 20.50 36.71
CA HIS A 134 -26.79 20.99 37.39
C HIS A 134 -26.35 21.82 38.61
N GLN A 135 -26.72 23.10 38.64
CA GLN A 135 -26.75 23.87 39.88
C GLN A 135 -28.06 23.53 40.62
N PRO A 136 -28.01 23.18 41.93
CA PRO A 136 -29.22 23.12 42.73
C PRO A 136 -29.58 24.53 43.24
N SER A 137 -30.89 24.78 43.34
CA SER A 137 -31.47 25.89 44.10
C SER A 137 -31.69 25.48 45.55
#